data_AF-A0A5R2NBK3-F1
#
_entry.id   AF-A0A5R2NBK3-F1
#
_cell.length_a   1.000
_cell.length_b   1.000
_cell.length_c   1.000
_cell.angle_alpha   90.00
_cell.angle_beta   90.00
_cell.angle_gamma   90.00
#
_symmetry.space_group_name_H-M   'P 1'
#
loop_
_entity.id
_entity.type
_entity.pdbx_description
1 polymer ?
#
loop_
_entity_poly.entity_id
_entity_poly.type
_entity_poly.pdbx_seq_one_letter_code
_entity_poly.pdbx_strand_id
1 'polypeptide(L)'
;TIAGIKEASIVSDWSKRRARGERVPIDPPSMNGDGSVTETARMGRIDSPAGRKMAALDAEKAAKKKAEEQRLAAIEAAKQAKEAAKAQALAEKEAAKAQAVAAKEAARAAKEAPVATATIAAPTEAQPAETQAASADESRVTKLKNKLLGMFGG
;
A
#
# COMPACT_ATOMS: atom_id res chain seq x y z
N THR A 1 -11.75 -37.92 -43.92
CA THR A 1 -10.48 -38.44 -43.34
C THR A 1 -9.41 -37.37 -43.11
N ILE A 2 -9.66 -36.08 -43.38
CA ILE A 2 -8.65 -35.00 -43.23
C ILE A 2 -8.48 -34.54 -41.77
N ALA A 3 -9.51 -34.69 -40.94
CA ALA A 3 -9.47 -34.28 -39.53
C ALA A 3 -8.39 -35.02 -38.71
N GLY A 4 -8.23 -36.33 -38.91
CA GLY A 4 -7.28 -37.13 -38.14
C GLY A 4 -5.81 -36.80 -38.42
N ILE A 5 -5.45 -36.43 -39.66
CA ILE A 5 -4.06 -36.02 -39.98
C ILE A 5 -3.73 -34.67 -39.33
N LYS A 6 -4.69 -33.74 -39.34
CA LYS A 6 -4.52 -32.42 -38.73
C LYS A 6 -4.43 -32.53 -37.20
N GLU A 7 -5.28 -33.35 -36.59
CA GLU A 7 -5.20 -33.67 -35.15
C GLU A 7 -3.86 -34.31 -34.79
N ALA A 8 -3.39 -35.28 -35.58
CA ALA A 8 -2.09 -35.91 -35.36
C ALA A 8 -0.92 -34.91 -35.41
N SER A 9 -0.96 -33.92 -36.31
CA SER A 9 0.07 -32.86 -36.35
C SER A 9 0.04 -31.98 -35.10
N ILE A 10 -1.15 -31.59 -34.64
CA ILE A 10 -1.37 -30.76 -33.44
C ILE A 10 -0.88 -31.49 -32.18
N VAL A 11 -1.25 -32.77 -32.02
CA VAL A 11 -0.79 -33.61 -30.91
C VAL A 11 0.72 -33.87 -30.99
N SER A 12 1.27 -34.08 -32.19
CA SER A 12 2.71 -34.29 -32.39
C SER A 12 3.53 -33.08 -31.97
N ASP A 13 3.09 -31.88 -32.34
CA ASP A 13 3.81 -30.65 -32.00
C ASP A 13 3.70 -30.33 -30.51
N TRP A 14 2.53 -30.56 -29.90
CA TRP A 14 2.39 -30.50 -28.45
C TRP A 14 3.35 -31.47 -27.74
N SER A 15 3.46 -32.72 -28.22
CA SER A 15 4.35 -33.74 -27.65
C SER A 15 5.82 -33.32 -27.75
N LYS A 16 6.26 -32.78 -28.88
CA LYS A 16 7.63 -32.25 -29.05
C LYS A 16 7.93 -31.10 -28.10
N ARG A 17 7.00 -30.16 -27.94
CA ARG A 17 7.15 -29.02 -27.01
C ARG A 17 7.20 -29.50 -25.56
N ARG A 18 6.36 -30.48 -25.21
CA ARG A 18 6.40 -31.15 -23.90
C ARG A 18 7.74 -31.82 -23.67
N ALA A 19 8.26 -32.58 -24.64
CA ALA A 19 9.56 -33.26 -24.54
C ALA A 19 10.73 -32.29 -24.37
N ARG A 20 10.68 -31.12 -25.02
CA ARG A 20 11.65 -30.02 -24.85
C ARG A 20 11.59 -29.36 -23.47
N GLY A 21 10.61 -29.69 -22.62
CA GLY A 21 10.43 -29.06 -21.32
C GLY A 21 9.76 -27.68 -21.39
N GLU A 22 9.10 -27.35 -22.51
CA GLU A 22 8.31 -26.14 -22.62
C GLU A 22 7.04 -26.22 -21.77
N ARG A 23 6.50 -25.06 -21.39
CA ARG A 23 5.21 -24.97 -20.71
C ARG A 23 4.09 -25.11 -21.74
N VAL A 24 3.37 -26.21 -21.69
CA VAL A 24 2.25 -26.55 -22.58
C VAL A 24 1.03 -26.99 -21.75
N PRO A 25 -0.19 -27.02 -22.31
CA PRO A 25 -1.33 -27.64 -21.64
C PRO A 25 -0.99 -29.05 -21.13
N ILE A 26 -1.46 -29.42 -19.93
CA ILE A 26 -1.17 -30.74 -19.33
C ILE A 26 -1.74 -31.88 -20.16
N ASP A 27 -2.91 -31.65 -20.74
CA ASP A 27 -3.58 -32.58 -21.64
C ASP A 27 -3.31 -32.15 -23.09
N PRO A 28 -3.17 -33.10 -24.03
CA PRO A 28 -2.97 -32.78 -25.43
C PRO A 28 -4.18 -32.03 -26.01
N PRO A 29 -3.95 -31.06 -26.91
CA PRO A 29 -5.01 -30.45 -27.69
C PRO A 29 -5.74 -31.48 -28.56
N SER A 30 -7.06 -31.38 -28.64
CA SER A 30 -7.91 -32.18 -29.54
C SER A 30 -8.61 -31.29 -30.56
N MET A 31 -8.95 -31.86 -31.72
CA MET A 31 -9.68 -31.15 -32.76
C MET A 31 -11.14 -31.60 -32.78
N ASN A 32 -12.06 -30.64 -32.71
CA ASN A 32 -13.49 -30.89 -32.83
C ASN A 32 -13.88 -31.18 -34.28
N GLY A 33 -15.06 -31.79 -34.48
CA GLY A 33 -15.60 -32.12 -35.81
C GLY A 33 -15.87 -30.91 -36.70
N ASP A 34 -16.02 -29.71 -36.11
CA ASP A 34 -16.16 -28.42 -36.79
C ASP A 34 -14.81 -27.78 -37.18
N GLY A 35 -13.69 -28.42 -36.83
CA GLY A 35 -12.34 -27.95 -37.10
C GLY A 35 -11.75 -27.00 -36.06
N SER A 36 -12.48 -26.71 -34.96
CA SER A 36 -11.96 -25.94 -33.82
C SER A 36 -11.03 -26.79 -32.93
N VAL A 37 -10.11 -26.14 -32.20
CA VAL A 37 -9.16 -26.81 -31.30
C VAL A 37 -9.56 -26.54 -29.84
N THR A 38 -9.63 -27.59 -29.04
CA THR A 38 -9.87 -27.50 -27.59
C THR A 38 -8.58 -27.71 -26.83
N GLU A 39 -8.18 -26.70 -26.06
CA GLU A 39 -7.00 -26.73 -25.19
C GLU A 39 -7.40 -26.63 -23.72
N THR A 40 -6.72 -27.40 -22.86
CA THR A 40 -6.94 -27.33 -21.42
C THR A 40 -6.24 -26.10 -20.81
N ALA A 41 -6.96 -25.30 -20.01
CA ALA A 41 -6.43 -24.09 -19.37
C ALA A 41 -5.27 -24.36 -18.36
N ARG A 42 -5.19 -25.59 -17.84
CA ARG A 42 -4.16 -26.02 -16.89
C ARG A 42 -2.85 -26.27 -17.63
N MET A 43 -1.95 -25.31 -17.54
CA MET A 43 -0.60 -25.39 -18.12
C MET A 43 0.37 -26.12 -17.19
N GLY A 44 1.22 -26.97 -17.76
CA GLY A 44 2.25 -27.71 -17.04
C GLY A 44 3.54 -27.87 -17.85
N ARG A 45 4.60 -28.31 -17.18
CA ARG A 45 5.82 -28.83 -17.81
C ARG A 45 5.91 -30.31 -17.52
N ILE A 46 6.52 -31.06 -18.43
CA ILE A 46 6.89 -32.45 -18.14
C ILE A 46 7.91 -32.48 -17.00
N ASP A 47 7.86 -33.52 -16.19
CA ASP A 47 8.85 -33.78 -15.15
C ASP A 47 10.14 -34.40 -15.72
N SER A 48 10.65 -33.83 -16.80
CA SER A 48 11.96 -34.17 -17.38
C SER A 48 13.04 -33.26 -16.79
N PRO A 49 14.33 -33.65 -16.82
CA PRO A 49 15.42 -32.79 -16.38
C PRO A 49 15.44 -31.41 -17.05
N ALA A 50 15.10 -31.34 -18.34
CA ALA A 50 14.98 -30.08 -19.08
C ALA A 50 13.78 -29.25 -18.61
N GLY A 51 12.62 -29.89 -18.41
CA GLY A 51 11.42 -29.24 -17.86
C GLY A 51 11.65 -28.67 -16.47
N ARG A 52 12.34 -29.41 -15.59
CA ARG A 52 12.72 -28.96 -14.24
C ARG A 52 13.65 -27.75 -14.26
N LYS A 53 14.68 -27.75 -15.12
CA LYS A 53 15.60 -26.60 -15.28
C LYS A 53 14.87 -25.35 -15.73
N MET A 54 13.98 -25.46 -16.73
CA MET A 54 13.19 -24.32 -17.21
C MET A 54 12.15 -23.86 -16.18
N ALA A 55 11.56 -24.77 -15.41
CA ALA A 55 10.67 -24.42 -14.30
C ALA A 55 11.41 -23.62 -13.21
N ALA A 56 12.63 -24.02 -12.86
CA ALA A 56 13.45 -23.30 -11.89
C ALA A 56 13.82 -21.89 -12.38
N LEU A 57 14.27 -21.77 -13.64
CA LEU A 57 14.61 -20.47 -14.22
C LEU A 57 13.40 -19.53 -14.31
N ASP A 58 12.22 -20.05 -14.65
CA ASP A 58 11.01 -19.23 -14.71
C ASP A 58 10.49 -18.87 -13.31
N ALA A 59 10.66 -19.74 -12.32
CA ALA A 59 10.36 -19.42 -10.91
C ALA A 59 11.29 -18.30 -10.38
N GLU A 60 12.58 -18.35 -10.70
CA GLU A 60 13.54 -17.30 -10.34
C GLU A 60 13.20 -15.96 -11.00
N LYS A 61 12.90 -15.97 -12.31
CA LYS A 61 12.47 -14.77 -13.05
C LYS A 61 11.16 -14.21 -12.51
N ALA A 62 10.20 -15.06 -12.17
CA ALA A 62 8.93 -14.63 -11.60
C ALA A 62 9.11 -14.05 -10.19
N ALA A 63 9.98 -14.63 -9.37
CA ALA A 63 10.33 -14.09 -8.06
C ALA A 63 11.00 -12.71 -8.19
N LYS A 64 11.94 -12.57 -9.14
CA LYS A 64 12.61 -11.30 -9.42
C LYS A 64 11.63 -10.23 -9.91
N LYS A 65 10.73 -10.56 -10.84
CA LYS A 65 9.69 -9.63 -11.32
C LYS A 65 8.75 -9.20 -10.20
N LYS A 66 8.28 -10.13 -9.35
CA LYS A 66 7.44 -9.78 -8.19
C LYS A 66 8.17 -8.87 -7.21
N ALA A 67 9.45 -9.10 -6.97
CA ALA A 67 10.24 -8.23 -6.11
C ALA A 67 10.45 -6.83 -6.71
N GLU A 68 10.65 -6.73 -8.03
CA GLU A 68 10.76 -5.46 -8.75
C GLU A 68 9.43 -4.70 -8.78
N GLU A 69 8.31 -5.37 -9.05
CA GLU A 69 6.96 -4.80 -9.01
C GLU A 69 6.59 -4.31 -7.62
N GLN A 70 6.93 -5.06 -6.56
CA GLN A 70 6.70 -4.61 -5.18
C GLN A 70 7.58 -3.40 -4.82
N ARG A 71 8.82 -3.34 -5.32
CA ARG A 71 9.68 -2.16 -5.11
C ARG A 71 9.13 -0.93 -5.83
N LEU A 72 8.63 -1.08 -7.05
CA LEU A 72 8.00 0.03 -7.80
C LEU A 72 6.73 0.51 -7.09
N ALA A 73 5.85 -0.40 -6.67
CA ALA A 73 4.66 -0.07 -5.91
C ALA A 73 4.98 0.62 -4.57
N ALA A 74 6.04 0.19 -3.87
CA ALA A 74 6.48 0.84 -2.64
C ALA A 74 7.04 2.25 -2.88
N ILE A 75 7.78 2.48 -3.97
CA ILE A 75 8.28 3.81 -4.34
C ILE A 75 7.12 4.74 -4.69
N GLU A 76 6.12 4.25 -5.42
CA GLU A 76 4.92 5.02 -5.76
C GLU A 76 4.08 5.34 -4.52
N ALA A 77 3.84 4.37 -3.64
CA ALA A 77 3.15 4.61 -2.37
C ALA A 77 3.90 5.62 -1.49
N ALA A 78 5.24 5.57 -1.45
CA ALA A 78 6.05 6.52 -0.70
C ALA A 78 6.00 7.94 -1.29
N LYS A 79 5.92 8.08 -2.62
CA LYS A 79 5.73 9.38 -3.27
C LYS A 79 4.34 9.95 -2.98
N GLN A 80 3.30 9.13 -3.10
CA GLN A 80 1.92 9.51 -2.80
C GLN A 80 1.74 9.92 -1.33
N ALA A 81 2.35 9.19 -0.39
CA ALA A 81 2.33 9.55 1.02
C ALA A 81 3.04 10.89 1.30
N LYS A 82 4.15 11.17 0.62
CA LYS A 82 4.87 12.45 0.75
C LYS A 82 4.08 13.62 0.19
N GLU A 83 3.34 13.45 -0.91
CA GLU A 83 2.47 14.50 -1.45
C GLU A 83 1.24 14.73 -0.57
N ALA A 84 0.61 13.67 -0.07
CA ALA A 84 -0.50 13.78 0.88
C ALA A 84 -0.07 14.48 2.19
N ALA A 85 1.11 14.15 2.72
CA ALA A 85 1.64 14.80 3.92
C ALA A 85 1.93 16.30 3.69
N LYS A 86 2.45 16.67 2.52
CA LYS A 86 2.64 18.09 2.16
C LYS A 86 1.31 18.83 2.03
N ALA A 87 0.30 18.21 1.44
CA ALA A 87 -1.04 18.79 1.33
C ALA A 87 -1.70 18.99 2.69
N GLN A 88 -1.60 18.00 3.59
CA GLN A 88 -2.11 18.10 4.96
C GLN A 88 -1.38 19.18 5.76
N ALA A 89 -0.06 19.27 5.65
CA ALA A 89 0.73 20.30 6.33
C ALA A 89 0.42 21.73 5.84
N LEU A 90 0.04 21.90 4.57
CA LEU A 90 -0.42 23.19 4.04
C LEU A 90 -1.82 23.52 4.54
N ALA A 91 -2.74 22.55 4.54
CA ALA A 91 -4.10 22.72 5.05
C ALA A 91 -4.12 23.05 6.56
N GLU A 92 -3.29 22.41 7.38
CA GLU A 92 -3.16 22.72 8.82
C GLU A 92 -2.61 24.13 9.06
N LYS A 93 -1.62 24.55 8.27
CA LYS A 93 -1.07 25.92 8.36
C LYS A 93 -2.10 26.98 7.99
N GLU A 94 -2.98 26.69 7.03
CA GLU A 94 -4.02 27.61 6.59
C GLU A 94 -5.18 27.67 7.60
N ALA A 95 -5.57 26.52 8.16
CA ALA A 95 -6.54 26.44 9.25
C ALA A 95 -6.06 27.18 10.51
N ALA A 96 -4.77 27.05 10.87
CA ALA A 96 -4.18 27.76 12.00
C ALA A 96 -4.18 29.30 11.79
N LYS A 97 -3.92 29.76 10.56
CA LYS A 97 -4.01 31.19 10.23
C LYS A 97 -5.44 31.71 10.29
N ALA A 98 -6.41 30.95 9.79
CA ALA A 98 -7.83 31.31 9.86
C ALA A 98 -8.32 31.43 11.33
N GLN A 99 -7.93 30.50 12.19
CA GLN A 99 -8.25 30.57 13.62
C GLN A 99 -7.58 31.77 14.32
N ALA A 100 -6.35 32.11 13.95
CA ALA A 100 -5.65 33.28 14.50
C ALA A 100 -6.30 34.61 14.07
N VAL A 101 -6.81 34.70 12.84
CA VAL A 101 -7.55 35.87 12.35
C VAL A 101 -8.91 35.97 13.05
N ALA A 102 -9.65 34.87 13.14
CA ALA A 102 -10.95 34.81 13.83
C ALA A 102 -10.83 35.16 15.33
N ALA A 103 -9.79 34.70 16.02
CA ALA A 103 -9.54 35.05 17.42
C ALA A 103 -9.21 36.54 17.60
N LYS A 104 -8.46 37.14 16.66
CA LYS A 104 -8.19 38.59 16.65
C LYS A 104 -9.45 39.42 16.40
N GLU A 105 -10.32 38.95 15.52
CA GLU A 105 -11.58 39.63 15.18
C GLU A 105 -12.58 39.56 16.34
N ALA A 106 -12.69 38.40 17.00
CA ALA A 106 -13.50 38.22 18.21
C ALA A 106 -13.00 39.12 19.38
N ALA A 107 -11.69 39.25 19.55
CA ALA A 107 -11.11 40.15 20.55
C ALA A 107 -11.33 41.64 20.24
N ARG A 108 -11.54 42.00 18.97
CA ARG A 108 -11.87 43.37 18.55
C ARG A 108 -13.35 43.67 18.76
N ALA A 109 -14.24 42.72 18.45
CA ALA A 109 -15.68 42.83 18.68
C ALA A 109 -16.04 42.93 20.18
N ALA A 110 -15.29 42.24 21.06
CA ALA A 110 -15.49 42.36 22.51
C ALA A 110 -15.14 43.74 23.11
N LYS A 111 -14.43 44.60 22.36
CA LYS A 111 -14.11 45.98 22.79
C LYS A 111 -15.16 47.03 22.40
N GLU A 112 -16.15 46.67 21.59
CA GLU A 112 -17.22 47.58 21.12
C GLU A 112 -18.61 47.28 21.71
N ALA A 113 -18.71 46.43 22.75
CA ALA A 113 -19.98 46.28 23.46
C ALA A 113 -20.26 47.52 24.35
N PRO A 114 -21.36 48.27 24.13
CA PRO A 114 -21.69 49.46 24.88
C PRO A 114 -22.06 49.15 26.34
N VAL A 115 -21.63 50.06 27.21
CA VAL A 115 -21.95 50.16 28.64
C VAL A 115 -23.42 49.90 28.97
N ALA A 116 -23.68 48.83 29.73
CA ALA A 116 -24.91 48.66 30.49
C ALA A 116 -24.57 48.34 31.95
N THR A 117 -24.65 49.40 32.77
CA THR A 117 -25.17 49.45 34.15
C THR A 117 -24.80 48.33 35.16
N ALA A 118 -23.90 48.71 36.06
CA ALA A 118 -23.91 48.53 37.53
C ALA A 118 -24.82 47.46 38.17
N THR A 119 -24.21 46.57 38.97
CA THR A 119 -24.67 46.22 40.33
C THR A 119 -23.57 45.50 41.12
N ILE A 120 -23.50 45.86 42.41
CA ILE A 120 -22.51 45.59 43.46
C ILE A 120 -22.58 44.14 43.97
N ALA A 121 -21.42 43.51 44.27
CA ALA A 121 -21.09 42.87 45.56
C ALA A 121 -19.80 42.01 45.46
N ALA A 122 -18.82 42.30 46.33
CA ALA A 122 -17.80 41.34 46.79
C ALA A 122 -18.38 40.53 47.98
N PRO A 123 -17.74 39.46 48.55
CA PRO A 123 -16.35 38.98 48.35
C PRO A 123 -16.15 37.43 48.34
N THR A 124 -14.88 37.02 48.15
CA THR A 124 -14.17 35.84 48.74
C THR A 124 -14.60 34.40 48.39
N GLU A 125 -13.73 33.67 47.67
CA GLU A 125 -13.00 32.48 48.18
C GLU A 125 -11.90 31.95 47.23
N ALA A 126 -10.71 31.74 47.83
CA ALA A 126 -9.63 30.77 47.60
C ALA A 126 -9.18 30.27 46.18
N GLN A 127 -7.87 30.44 45.94
CA GLN A 127 -6.92 29.70 45.07
C GLN A 127 -6.87 28.17 45.38
N PRO A 128 -6.09 27.28 44.69
CA PRO A 128 -5.03 27.53 43.67
C PRO A 128 -5.00 26.57 42.45
N ALA A 129 -4.12 26.94 41.51
CA ALA A 129 -3.55 26.10 40.46
C ALA A 129 -2.48 25.14 41.04
N GLU A 130 -2.28 23.96 40.41
CA GLU A 130 -0.95 23.43 40.00
C GLU A 130 -1.01 21.97 39.50
N THR A 131 -0.05 21.64 38.64
CA THR A 131 0.47 20.30 38.28
C THR A 131 -0.24 19.46 37.21
N GLN A 132 0.03 19.77 35.93
CA GLN A 132 -0.05 18.75 34.87
C GLN A 132 0.90 19.04 33.70
N ALA A 133 2.21 19.16 33.97
CA ALA A 133 3.21 19.36 32.90
C ALA A 133 4.42 18.40 32.98
N ALA A 134 4.68 17.73 34.11
CA ALA A 134 5.85 16.86 34.24
C ALA A 134 5.69 15.45 33.64
N SER A 135 4.48 14.87 33.70
CA SER A 135 4.26 13.46 33.30
C SER A 135 4.17 13.23 31.78
N ALA A 136 3.89 14.28 31.01
CA ALA A 136 3.78 14.20 29.55
C ALA A 136 5.15 14.18 28.85
N ASP A 137 6.18 14.74 29.48
CA ASP A 137 7.52 14.80 28.89
C ASP A 137 8.24 13.46 29.05
N GLU A 138 8.14 12.86 30.24
CA GLU A 138 8.79 11.58 30.55
C GLU A 138 8.27 10.43 29.67
N SER A 139 6.96 10.44 29.37
CA SER A 139 6.31 9.46 28.49
C SER A 139 6.67 9.62 27.01
N ARG A 140 7.00 10.85 26.56
CA ARG A 140 7.50 11.10 25.19
C ARG A 140 8.96 10.66 25.05
N VAL A 141 9.77 10.91 26.07
CA VAL A 141 11.18 10.51 26.10
C VAL A 141 11.33 8.99 26.11
N THR A 142 10.52 8.25 26.89
CA THR A 142 10.52 6.78 26.87
C THR A 142 10.11 6.22 25.51
N LYS A 143 9.11 6.83 24.86
CA LYS A 143 8.61 6.38 23.55
C LYS A 143 9.65 6.59 22.44
N LEU A 144 10.38 7.70 22.50
CA LEU A 144 11.46 8.00 21.56
C LEU A 144 12.64 7.03 21.75
N LYS A 145 13.01 6.75 23.01
CA LYS A 145 14.12 5.87 23.36
C LYS A 145 13.87 4.42 22.93
N ASN A 146 12.66 3.90 23.11
CA ASN A 146 12.29 2.56 22.64
C ASN A 146 12.28 2.45 21.11
N LYS A 147 11.85 3.51 20.42
CA LYS A 147 11.81 3.55 18.95
C LYS A 147 13.21 3.60 18.34
N LEU A 148 14.14 4.32 18.96
CA LEU A 148 15.55 4.37 18.57
C LEU A 148 16.26 3.05 18.83
N LEU A 149 16.02 2.42 19.98
CA LEU A 149 16.63 1.12 20.30
C LEU A 149 16.19 0.03 19.30
N GLY A 150 14.91 0.00 18.92
CA GLY A 150 14.41 -0.92 17.89
C GLY A 150 14.89 -0.63 16.46
N MET A 151 15.47 0.55 16.19
CA MET A 151 16.03 0.91 14.89
C MET A 151 17.56 0.72 14.80
N PHE A 152 18.25 0.56 15.94
CA PHE A 152 19.71 0.46 16.01
C PHE A 152 20.23 -0.82 16.67
N GLY A 153 19.38 -1.71 17.17
CA GLY A 153 19.82 -2.96 17.79
C GLY A 153 18.74 -4.03 17.80
N GLY A 154 18.77 -4.88 16.78
CA GLY A 154 18.08 -6.16 16.64
C GLY A 154 18.83 -7.00 15.62
#